data_AF-D2RGZ7-F1
#
_entry.id   AF-D2RGZ7-F1
#
_cell.length_a   1.000
_cell.length_b   1.000
_cell.length_c   1.000
_cell.angle_alpha   90.00
_cell.angle_beta   90.00
_cell.angle_gamma   90.00
#
_symmetry.space_group_name_H-M   'P 1'
#
loop_
_entity.id
_entity.type
_entity.pdbx_description
1 polymer ?
#
loop_
_entity_poly.entity_id
_entity_poly.type
_entity_poly.pdbx_seq_one_letter_code
_entity_poly.pdbx_strand_id
1 'polypeptide(L)'
;MKVRIAGLHASDKKPVVGDEVVIRGYVQRYDDKRKMWIPIRTRVWVDVDGINYGVVYSNPDGSFEFRYSSGVKGKKRVEFKAEGCKREIEIEFVGEEEKRRVNRIGTIVVAILILLLILLYLIMVLV
;
A
#
# COMPACT_ATOMS: atom_id res chain seq x y z
N MET A 1 -3.17 15.84 22.59
CA MET A 1 -2.82 14.40 22.45
C MET A 1 -2.41 14.15 21.01
N LYS A 2 -1.23 13.56 20.75
CA LYS A 2 -0.75 13.31 19.37
C LYS A 2 -1.15 11.89 18.94
N VAL A 3 -1.95 11.78 17.88
CA VAL A 3 -2.32 10.50 17.25
C VAL A 3 -1.83 10.51 15.80
N ARG A 4 -1.43 9.34 15.30
CA ARG A 4 -1.03 9.17 13.90
C ARG A 4 -1.57 7.86 13.33
N ILE A 5 -1.72 7.83 12.01
CA ILE A 5 -1.83 6.61 11.22
C ILE A 5 -0.46 6.33 10.61
N ALA A 6 0.10 5.16 10.88
CA ALA A 6 1.45 4.75 10.46
C ALA A 6 1.41 3.44 9.66
N GLY A 7 2.50 3.17 8.93
CA GLY A 7 2.66 1.90 8.21
C GLY A 7 1.59 1.63 7.14
N LEU A 8 0.97 2.69 6.59
CA LEU A 8 -0.09 2.56 5.60
C LEU A 8 0.46 1.95 4.30
N HIS A 9 -0.05 0.79 3.92
CA HIS A 9 0.37 0.09 2.70
C HIS A 9 -0.82 -0.65 2.07
N ALA A 10 -0.75 -0.79 0.74
CA ALA A 10 -1.67 -1.62 -0.03
C ALA A 10 -0.96 -2.91 -0.43
N SER A 11 -1.69 -4.02 -0.48
CA SER A 11 -1.18 -5.32 -0.97
C SER A 11 -0.72 -5.25 -2.43
N ASP A 12 -1.40 -4.42 -3.22
CA ASP A 12 -1.04 -4.10 -4.60
C ASP A 12 -1.34 -2.61 -4.86
N LYS A 13 -0.37 -1.86 -5.39
CA LYS A 13 -0.59 -0.45 -5.78
C LYS A 13 -1.19 -0.32 -7.18
N LYS A 14 -1.11 -1.39 -7.99
CA LYS A 14 -1.64 -1.47 -9.36
C LYS A 14 -2.52 -2.72 -9.58
N PRO A 15 -3.60 -2.89 -8.79
CA PRO A 15 -4.55 -3.98 -8.97
C PRO A 15 -5.24 -3.90 -10.34
N VAL A 16 -5.68 -5.03 -10.89
CA VAL A 16 -6.57 -5.01 -12.07
C VAL A 16 -7.93 -4.50 -11.64
N VAL A 17 -8.65 -3.84 -12.53
CA VAL A 17 -10.07 -3.55 -12.32
C VAL A 17 -10.83 -4.81 -11.93
N GLY A 18 -11.60 -4.73 -10.85
CA GLY A 18 -12.31 -5.87 -10.25
C GLY A 18 -11.50 -6.64 -9.19
N ASP A 19 -10.17 -6.53 -9.17
CA ASP A 19 -9.36 -7.14 -8.11
C ASP A 19 -9.62 -6.46 -6.77
N GLU A 20 -9.60 -7.27 -5.70
CA GLU A 20 -9.58 -6.76 -4.34
C GLU A 20 -8.15 -6.36 -3.95
N VAL A 21 -8.00 -5.13 -3.44
CA VAL A 21 -6.80 -4.66 -2.78
C VAL A 21 -7.05 -4.56 -1.28
N VAL A 22 -6.08 -5.04 -0.51
CA VAL A 22 -6.10 -4.99 0.94
C VAL A 22 -5.18 -3.87 1.40
N ILE A 23 -5.74 -2.90 2.11
CA ILE A 23 -5.02 -1.76 2.67
C ILE A 23 -4.90 -1.94 4.17
N ARG A 24 -3.69 -1.81 4.70
CA ARG A 24 -3.38 -2.02 6.11
C ARG A 24 -2.60 -0.85 6.67
N GLY A 25 -2.79 -0.60 7.96
CA GLY A 25 -2.04 0.41 8.69
C GLY A 25 -2.18 0.22 10.20
N TYR A 26 -1.59 1.14 10.95
CA TYR A 26 -1.63 1.15 12.41
C TYR A 26 -2.06 2.51 12.93
N VAL A 27 -2.96 2.54 13.90
CA VAL A 27 -3.26 3.76 14.66
C VAL A 27 -2.45 3.76 15.94
N GLN A 28 -1.71 4.86 16.16
CA GLN A 28 -0.82 4.99 17.30
C GLN A 28 -1.02 6.34 17.99
N ARG A 29 -0.93 6.34 19.31
CA ARG A 29 -0.88 7.54 20.14
C ARG A 29 0.53 7.73 20.69
N TYR A 30 0.98 8.97 20.77
CA TYR A 30 2.24 9.27 21.44
C TYR A 30 2.06 9.26 22.96
N ASP A 31 2.88 8.48 23.65
CA ASP A 31 3.01 8.48 25.11
C ASP A 31 4.14 9.44 25.51
N ASP A 32 3.79 10.59 26.08
CA ASP A 32 4.74 11.62 26.49
C ASP A 32 5.65 11.19 27.66
N LYS A 33 5.23 10.21 28.47
CA LYS A 33 6.03 9.68 29.59
C LYS A 33 7.07 8.70 29.08
N ARG A 34 6.66 7.77 28.22
CA ARG A 34 7.53 6.74 27.64
C ARG A 34 8.30 7.21 26.40
N LYS A 35 7.99 8.42 25.89
CA LYS A 35 8.57 9.00 24.67
C LYS A 35 8.48 8.08 23.46
N MET A 36 7.35 7.35 23.34
CA MET A 36 7.17 6.36 22.29
C MET A 36 5.74 6.37 21.73
N TRP A 37 5.59 5.81 20.54
CA TRP A 37 4.29 5.57 19.94
C TRP A 37 3.73 4.25 20.43
N ILE A 38 2.56 4.29 21.06
CA ILE A 38 1.83 3.11 21.52
C ILE A 38 0.64 2.85 20.60
N PRO A 39 0.36 1.58 20.25
CA PRO A 39 -0.82 1.25 19.47
C PRO A 39 -2.09 1.59 20.24
N ILE A 40 -3.16 1.96 19.53
CA ILE A 40 -4.46 2.23 20.14
C ILE A 40 -5.59 1.56 19.37
N ARG A 41 -6.57 1.06 20.13
CA ARG A 41 -7.84 0.55 19.62
C ARG A 41 -8.82 1.72 19.43
N THR A 42 -9.20 2.02 18.20
CA THR A 42 -10.16 3.10 17.88
C THR A 42 -10.87 2.83 16.54
N ARG A 43 -11.82 3.71 16.19
CA ARG A 43 -12.49 3.76 14.90
C ARG A 43 -11.62 4.46 13.86
N VAL A 44 -11.52 3.85 12.68
CA VAL A 44 -10.88 4.42 11.50
C VAL A 44 -11.94 4.59 10.43
N TRP A 45 -12.28 5.84 10.13
CA TRP A 45 -13.21 6.18 9.04
C TRP A 45 -12.47 6.09 7.72
N VAL A 46 -13.14 5.52 6.71
CA VAL A 46 -12.56 5.31 5.39
C VAL A 46 -13.41 6.02 4.34
N ASP A 47 -12.77 6.91 3.59
CA ASP A 47 -13.36 7.57 2.43
C ASP A 47 -12.59 7.17 1.17
N VAL A 48 -13.28 6.91 0.07
CA VAL A 48 -12.67 6.67 -1.25
C VAL A 48 -13.18 7.72 -2.22
N ASP A 49 -12.25 8.48 -2.82
CA ASP A 49 -12.57 9.62 -3.69
C ASP A 49 -13.53 10.64 -3.03
N GLY A 50 -13.49 10.75 -1.69
CA GLY A 50 -14.36 11.63 -0.91
C GLY A 50 -15.74 11.04 -0.57
N ILE A 51 -16.05 9.83 -1.02
CA ILE A 51 -17.27 9.11 -0.65
C ILE A 51 -16.98 8.29 0.62
N ASN A 52 -17.85 8.40 1.62
CA ASN A 52 -17.71 7.63 2.86
C ASN A 52 -18.07 6.16 2.62
N TYR A 53 -17.11 5.27 2.86
CA TYR A 53 -17.28 3.82 2.74
C TYR A 53 -17.60 3.15 4.08
N GLY A 54 -17.35 3.83 5.20
CA GLY A 54 -17.71 3.38 6.53
C GLY A 54 -16.57 3.46 7.53
N VAL A 55 -16.63 2.57 8.53
CA VAL A 55 -15.72 2.53 9.67
C VAL A 55 -15.13 1.14 9.83
N VAL A 56 -13.82 1.06 9.95
CA VAL A 56 -13.11 -0.13 10.42
C VAL A 56 -12.62 0.11 11.84
N TYR A 57 -12.66 -0.91 12.69
CA TYR A 57 -12.11 -0.83 14.04
C TYR A 57 -10.67 -1.34 14.02
N SER A 58 -9.74 -0.58 14.59
CA SER A 58 -8.41 -1.13 14.80
C SER A 58 -8.45 -2.23 15.87
N ASN A 59 -7.53 -3.17 15.75
CA ASN A 59 -7.27 -4.24 16.68
C ASN A 59 -6.59 -3.72 17.96
N PRO A 60 -6.47 -4.55 19.03
CA PRO A 60 -5.75 -4.16 20.25
C PRO A 60 -4.29 -3.76 20.03
N ASP A 61 -3.64 -4.30 19.00
CA ASP A 61 -2.28 -3.94 18.57
C ASP A 61 -2.24 -2.69 17.66
N GLY A 62 -3.38 -2.00 17.51
CA GLY A 62 -3.54 -0.78 16.72
C GLY A 62 -3.62 -1.02 15.22
N SER A 63 -3.46 -2.25 14.73
CA SER A 63 -3.57 -2.57 13.31
C SER A 63 -5.00 -2.43 12.80
N PHE A 64 -5.18 -2.06 11.54
CA PHE A 64 -6.48 -2.13 10.86
C PHE A 64 -6.30 -2.64 9.43
N GLU A 65 -7.36 -3.20 8.87
CA GLU A 65 -7.44 -3.70 7.50
C GLU A 65 -8.70 -3.16 6.84
N PHE A 66 -8.59 -2.72 5.59
CA PHE A 66 -9.69 -2.31 4.74
C PHE A 66 -9.54 -2.95 3.36
N ARG A 67 -10.62 -3.52 2.85
CA ARG A 67 -10.67 -4.18 1.54
C ARG A 67 -11.46 -3.31 0.58
N TYR A 68 -10.93 -3.14 -0.62
CA TYR A 68 -11.53 -2.31 -1.64
C TYR A 68 -11.33 -2.94 -3.02
N SER A 69 -12.32 -2.81 -3.89
CA SER A 69 -12.18 -3.08 -5.32
C SER A 69 -12.82 -1.94 -6.10
N SER A 70 -12.25 -1.64 -7.27
CA SER A 70 -12.81 -0.65 -8.20
C SER A 70 -13.31 -1.37 -9.44
N GLY A 71 -14.54 -1.09 -9.85
CA GLY A 71 -15.10 -1.53 -11.12
C GLY A 71 -14.64 -0.71 -12.33
N VAL A 72 -13.84 0.35 -12.10
CA VAL A 72 -13.34 1.24 -13.15
C VAL A 72 -11.84 1.45 -13.05
N LYS A 73 -11.20 1.69 -14.20
CA LYS A 73 -9.78 2.06 -14.28
C LYS A 73 -9.54 3.44 -13.66
N GLY A 74 -8.30 3.67 -13.25
CA GLY A 74 -7.79 4.96 -12.82
C GLY A 74 -7.41 5.00 -11.35
N LYS A 75 -6.92 6.17 -10.95
CA LYS A 75 -6.45 6.43 -9.60
C LYS A 75 -7.62 6.59 -8.64
N LYS A 76 -7.51 5.92 -7.50
CA LYS A 76 -8.44 5.97 -6.37
C LYS A 76 -7.69 6.48 -5.16
N ARG A 77 -8.18 7.57 -4.58
CA ARG A 77 -7.61 8.15 -3.35
C ARG A 77 -8.38 7.58 -2.17
N VAL A 78 -7.71 6.74 -1.38
CA VAL A 78 -8.28 6.15 -0.16
C VAL A 78 -7.74 6.91 1.04
N GLU A 79 -8.66 7.44 1.83
CA GLU A 79 -8.39 8.31 2.96
C GLU A 79 -8.86 7.65 4.26
N PHE A 80 -7.96 7.57 5.23
CA PHE A 80 -8.18 7.00 6.54
C PHE A 80 -8.14 8.12 7.59
N LYS A 81 -9.17 8.20 8.43
CA LYS A 81 -9.27 9.21 9.50
C LYS A 81 -9.48 8.54 10.86
N ALA A 82 -8.69 8.93 11.85
CA ALA A 82 -8.81 8.43 13.22
C ALA A 82 -8.37 9.50 14.22
N GLU A 83 -9.19 9.77 15.24
CA GLU A 83 -8.85 10.66 16.37
C GLU A 83 -8.25 12.02 15.94
N GLY A 84 -8.84 12.66 14.92
CA GLY A 84 -8.38 13.95 14.40
C GLY A 84 -7.11 13.89 13.52
N CYS A 85 -6.56 12.70 13.29
CA CYS A 85 -5.53 12.45 12.28
C CYS A 85 -6.16 11.96 10.97
N LYS A 86 -5.52 12.29 9.85
CA LYS A 86 -5.85 11.81 8.51
C LYS A 86 -4.60 11.30 7.82
N ARG A 87 -4.70 10.18 7.10
CA ARG A 87 -3.70 9.77 6.12
C ARG A 87 -4.33 9.18 4.88
N GLU A 88 -3.63 9.26 3.76
CA GLU A 88 -4.14 8.84 2.46
C GLU A 88 -3.13 7.95 1.74
N ILE A 89 -3.65 7.09 0.88
CA ILE A 89 -2.90 6.27 -0.07
C ILE A 89 -3.62 6.31 -1.43
N GLU A 90 -2.84 6.37 -2.50
CA GLU A 90 -3.34 6.28 -3.86
C GLU A 90 -3.13 4.87 -4.41
N ILE A 91 -4.17 4.32 -5.03
CA ILE A 91 -4.14 3.03 -5.71
C ILE A 91 -4.60 3.24 -7.15
N GLU A 92 -3.84 2.75 -8.12
CA GLU A 92 -4.13 2.91 -9.55
C GLU A 92 -4.69 1.60 -10.11
N PHE A 93 -5.99 1.54 -10.38
CA PHE A 93 -6.61 0.37 -10.99
C PHE A 93 -6.35 0.35 -12.49
N VAL A 94 -5.70 -0.70 -12.98
CA VAL A 94 -5.27 -0.83 -14.38
C VAL A 94 -6.06 -1.91 -15.11
N GLY A 95 -5.98 -1.90 -16.44
CA GLY A 95 -6.53 -3.00 -17.24
C GLY A 95 -5.69 -4.27 -17.14
N GLU A 96 -6.30 -5.42 -17.40
CA GLU A 96 -5.59 -6.70 -17.39
C GLU A 96 -4.48 -6.74 -18.45
N GLU A 97 -4.76 -6.26 -19.67
CA GLU A 97 -3.76 -6.17 -20.75
C GLU A 97 -2.58 -5.27 -20.40
N GLU A 98 -2.86 -4.16 -19.71
CA GLU A 98 -1.85 -3.21 -19.27
C GLU A 98 -0.94 -3.85 -18.20
N LYS A 99 -1.53 -4.52 -17.21
CA LYS A 99 -0.78 -5.27 -16.19
C LYS A 99 0.07 -6.38 -16.82
N ARG A 100 -0.48 -7.12 -17.80
CA ARG A 100 0.27 -8.13 -18.56
C ARG A 100 1.44 -7.52 -19.34
N ARG A 101 1.24 -6.37 -20.00
CA ARG A 101 2.29 -5.67 -20.74
C ARG A 101 3.41 -5.23 -19.81
N VAL A 102 3.08 -4.61 -18.67
CA VAL A 102 4.05 -4.17 -17.66
C VAL A 102 4.84 -5.36 -17.12
N ASN A 103 4.17 -6.46 -16.77
CA ASN A 103 4.84 -7.67 -16.29
C ASN A 103 5.79 -8.24 -17.34
N ARG A 104 5.38 -8.31 -18.61
CA ARG A 104 6.24 -8.81 -19.68
C ARG A 104 7.49 -7.96 -19.85
N ILE A 105 7.36 -6.62 -19.82
CA ILE A 105 8.52 -5.71 -19.88
C ILE A 105 9.43 -5.94 -18.67
N GLY A 106 8.86 -6.03 -17.46
CA GLY A 106 9.62 -6.29 -16.24
C GLY A 106 10.44 -7.59 -16.33
N THR A 107 9.83 -8.68 -16.79
CA THR A 107 10.52 -9.96 -16.99
C THR A 107 11.68 -9.84 -17.98
N ILE A 108 11.49 -9.12 -19.10
CA ILE A 108 12.56 -8.89 -20.09
C ILE A 108 13.71 -8.11 -19.47
N VAL A 109 13.44 -7.04 -18.72
CA VAL A 109 14.47 -6.21 -18.07
C VAL A 109 15.28 -7.03 -17.07
N VAL A 110 14.62 -7.86 -16.26
CA VAL A 110 15.31 -8.75 -15.31
C VAL A 110 16.19 -9.76 -16.05
N ALA A 111 15.70 -10.35 -17.14
CA ALA A 111 16.49 -11.29 -17.94
C ALA A 111 17.76 -10.62 -18.52
N ILE A 112 17.65 -9.38 -19.01
CA ILE A 112 18.80 -8.61 -19.52
C ILE A 112 19.80 -8.32 -18.40
N LEU A 113 19.34 -7.92 -17.21
CA LEU A 113 20.21 -7.67 -16.06
C LEU A 113 20.99 -8.93 -15.65
N ILE A 114 20.32 -10.08 -15.60
CA ILE A 114 20.97 -11.36 -15.30
C ILE A 114 22.02 -11.70 -16.37
N LEU A 115 21.70 -11.52 -17.66
CA LEU A 115 22.64 -11.77 -18.74
C LEU A 115 23.88 -10.86 -18.65
N LEU A 116 23.69 -9.57 -18.34
CA LEU A 116 24.78 -8.62 -18.14
C LEU A 116 25.70 -9.02 -16.98
N LEU A 117 25.13 -9.48 -15.86
CA LEU A 117 25.90 -9.98 -14.72
C LEU A 117 26.74 -11.22 -15.09
N ILE A 118 26.17 -12.14 -15.86
CA ILE A 118 26.89 -13.32 -16.36
C ILE A 118 28.05 -12.90 -17.26
N LEU A 119 27.82 -11.98 -18.20
CA LEU A 119 28.87 -11.48 -19.10
C LEU A 119 29.99 -10.77 -18.34
N LEU A 120 29.66 -9.91 -17.37
CA LEU A 120 30.64 -9.24 -16.51
C LEU A 120 31.49 -10.24 -15.73
N TYR A 121 30.86 -11.27 -15.17
CA TYR A 121 31.57 -12.34 -14.46
C TYR A 121 32.53 -13.09 -15.39
N LEU A 122 32.08 -13.45 -16.60
CA LEU A 122 32.93 -14.12 -17.58
C LEU A 122 34.14 -13.27 -17.97
N ILE A 123 33.94 -11.97 -18.20
CA ILE A 123 35.05 -11.04 -18.51
C ILE A 123 36.05 -10.99 -17.36
N MET A 124 35.60 -10.89 -16.10
CA MET A 124 36.51 -10.87 -14.95
C MET A 124 37.29 -12.17 -14.73
N VAL A 125 36.76 -13.31 -15.17
CA VAL A 125 37.44 -14.61 -15.04
C VAL A 125 38.40 -14.87 -16.21
N LEU A 126 38.09 -14.32 -17.39
CA LEU A 126 38.87 -14.51 -18.62
C LEU A 126 39.97 -13.48 -18.84
N VAL A 127 39.91 -12.33 -18.16
CA VAL A 127 40.94 -11.27 -18.14
C VAL A 127 41.76 -11.37 -16.87
#